data_AF-A0AA36GXG3-F1
#
_entry.id   AF-A0AA36GXG3-F1
#
_cell.length_a   1.000
_cell.length_b   1.000
_cell.length_c   1.000
_cell.angle_alpha   90.00
_cell.angle_beta   90.00
_cell.angle_gamma   90.00
#
_symmetry.space_group_name_H-M   'P 1'
#
loop_
_entity.id
_entity.type
_entity.pdbx_description
1 polymer ?
#
loop_
_entity_poly.entity_id
_entity_poly.type
_entity_poly.pdbx_seq_one_letter_code
_entity_poly.pdbx_strand_id
1 'polypeptide(L)'
;MESKLEKRVEEIMSMPGITGVCVADSNGLSLSAKGSLKAEVAPLGSQLLTLCSLMEPASALPPQVSLLSDHGKVTFSKHEDLILAVHQNN
;
A
#
# COMPACT_ATOMS: atom_id res chain seq x y z
N MET A 1 -16.65 -11.50 -1.29
CA MET A 1 -15.21 -11.30 -1.02
C MET A 1 -14.88 -9.82 -0.88
N GLU A 2 -15.38 -8.96 -1.78
CA GLU A 2 -15.22 -7.49 -1.70
C GLU A 2 -15.69 -6.90 -0.36
N SER A 3 -16.81 -7.37 0.19
CA SER A 3 -17.35 -6.85 1.46
C SER A 3 -16.43 -7.01 2.68
N LYS A 4 -15.48 -7.97 2.66
CA LYS A 4 -14.49 -8.11 3.75
C LYS A 4 -13.32 -7.16 3.55
N LEU A 5 -12.87 -6.98 2.30
CA LEU A 5 -11.79 -6.06 1.96
C LEU A 5 -12.21 -4.62 2.26
N GLU A 6 -13.41 -4.21 1.84
CA GLU A 6 -13.94 -2.87 2.09
C GLU A 6 -14.04 -2.55 3.57
N LYS A 7 -14.54 -3.50 4.38
CA LYS A 7 -14.55 -3.38 5.84
C LYS A 7 -13.15 -3.18 6.41
N ARG A 8 -12.16 -3.93 5.92
CA ARG A 8 -10.78 -3.78 6.39
C ARG A 8 -10.19 -2.44 5.99
N VAL A 9 -10.48 -1.95 4.78
CA VAL A 9 -10.06 -0.63 4.32
C VAL A 9 -10.71 0.47 5.17
N GLU A 10 -11.97 0.30 5.56
CA GLU A 10 -12.66 1.21 6.49
C GLU A 10 -12.04 1.20 7.89
N GLU A 11 -11.72 0.02 8.42
CA GLU A 11 -11.01 -0.11 9.70
C GLU A 11 -9.66 0.62 9.66
N ILE A 12 -8.88 0.47 8.59
CA ILE A 12 -7.59 1.15 8.45
C ILE A 12 -7.79 2.68 8.32
N MET A 13 -8.74 3.12 7.50
CA MET A 13 -9.07 4.55 7.37
C MET A 13 -9.59 5.17 8.67
N SER A 14 -10.13 4.37 9.59
CA SER A 14 -10.58 4.84 10.91
C SER A 14 -9.44 5.04 11.93
N MET A 15 -8.23 4.54 11.63
CA MET A 15 -7.10 4.69 12.53
C MET A 15 -6.58 6.15 12.54
N PRO A 16 -6.20 6.70 13.71
CA PRO A 16 -5.70 8.06 13.80
C PRO A 16 -4.48 8.31 12.90
N GLY A 17 -4.48 9.45 12.21
CA GLY A 17 -3.39 9.88 11.32
C GLY A 17 -3.41 9.26 9.93
N ILE A 18 -4.25 8.27 9.65
CA ILE A 18 -4.42 7.70 8.31
C ILE A 18 -5.30 8.62 7.46
N THR A 19 -4.79 9.06 6.32
CA THR A 19 -5.53 9.94 5.40
C THR A 19 -5.82 9.31 4.04
N GLY A 20 -5.19 8.17 3.75
CA GLY A 20 -5.49 7.40 2.54
C GLY A 20 -5.01 5.97 2.61
N VAL A 21 -5.73 5.09 1.93
CA VAL A 21 -5.40 3.67 1.80
C VAL A 21 -5.68 3.24 0.37
N CYS A 22 -4.79 2.44 -0.21
CA CYS A 22 -5.06 1.72 -1.45
C CYS A 22 -4.60 0.27 -1.30
N VAL A 23 -5.42 -0.66 -1.76
CA VAL A 23 -5.11 -2.08 -1.84
C VAL A 23 -5.12 -2.50 -3.30
N ALA A 24 -4.08 -3.19 -3.72
CA ALA A 24 -3.92 -3.70 -5.07
C ALA A 24 -3.52 -5.18 -5.04
N ASP A 25 -3.68 -5.86 -6.17
CA ASP A 25 -3.06 -7.17 -6.37
C ASP A 25 -1.56 -7.04 -6.71
N SER A 26 -0.87 -8.16 -6.84
CA SER A 26 0.56 -8.22 -7.19
C SER A 26 0.89 -7.67 -8.58
N ASN A 27 -0.08 -7.54 -9.48
CA ASN A 27 0.09 -6.97 -10.82
C ASN A 27 -0.14 -5.43 -10.83
N GLY A 28 -0.55 -4.85 -9.70
CA GLY A 28 -0.85 -3.43 -9.59
C GLY A 28 -2.26 -3.05 -10.03
N LEU A 29 -3.19 -4.01 -10.12
CA LEU A 29 -4.62 -3.72 -10.29
C LEU A 29 -5.19 -3.26 -8.94
N SER A 30 -5.74 -2.03 -8.92
CA SER A 30 -6.40 -1.49 -7.72
C SER A 30 -7.67 -2.29 -7.40
N LEU A 31 -7.74 -2.88 -6.21
CA LEU A 31 -8.91 -3.56 -5.67
C LEU A 31 -9.77 -2.62 -4.82
N SER A 32 -9.14 -1.66 -4.12
CA SER A 32 -9.84 -0.65 -3.34
C SER A 32 -8.94 0.58 -3.11
N ALA A 33 -9.52 1.77 -3.11
CA ALA A 33 -8.82 3.00 -2.76
C ALA A 33 -9.76 3.96 -2.02
N LYS A 34 -9.30 4.53 -0.91
CA LYS A 34 -10.03 5.52 -0.11
C LYS A 34 -9.11 6.67 0.34
N GLY A 35 -9.73 7.83 0.55
CA GLY A 35 -9.05 9.03 1.04
C GLY A 35 -8.14 9.68 -0.01
N SER A 36 -6.93 10.05 0.42
CA SER A 36 -5.92 10.74 -0.39
C SER A 36 -5.25 9.85 -1.43
N LEU A 37 -5.25 8.52 -1.23
CA LEU A 37 -4.70 7.58 -2.19
C LEU A 37 -5.78 7.17 -3.19
N LYS A 38 -5.40 7.18 -4.47
CA LYS A 38 -6.27 6.85 -5.60
C LYS A 38 -5.73 5.62 -6.33
N ALA A 39 -6.53 5.03 -7.21
CA ALA A 39 -6.22 3.77 -7.89
C ALA A 39 -4.90 3.82 -8.70
N GLU A 40 -4.49 5.01 -9.13
CA GLU A 40 -3.27 5.25 -9.90
C GLU A 40 -2.00 4.95 -9.09
N VAL A 41 -2.08 4.87 -7.75
CA VAL A 41 -0.94 4.49 -6.91
C VAL A 41 -0.67 2.98 -6.94
N ALA A 42 -1.64 2.16 -7.34
CA ALA A 42 -1.53 0.71 -7.36
C ALA A 42 -0.38 0.19 -8.26
N PRO A 43 -0.27 0.60 -9.54
CA PRO A 43 0.84 0.17 -10.39
C PRO A 43 2.19 0.71 -9.90
N LEU A 44 2.22 1.87 -9.24
CA LEU A 44 3.44 2.42 -8.66
C LEU A 44 3.92 1.54 -7.48
N GLY A 45 3.00 1.16 -6.59
CA GLY A 45 3.31 0.30 -5.44
C GLY A 45 3.87 -1.06 -5.86
N SER A 46 3.30 -1.71 -6.88
CA SER A 46 3.78 -3.00 -7.38
C SER A 46 5.17 -2.92 -8.02
N GLN A 47 5.43 -1.85 -8.77
CA GLN A 47 6.74 -1.62 -9.37
C GLN A 47 7.80 -1.31 -8.32
N LEU A 48 7.51 -0.45 -7.35
CA LEU A 48 8.44 -0.13 -6.27
C LEU A 48 8.84 -1.37 -5.47
N LEU A 49 7.86 -2.18 -5.07
CA LEU A 49 8.13 -3.42 -4.33
C LEU A 49 8.95 -4.42 -5.16
N THR A 50 8.63 -4.57 -6.44
CA THR A 50 9.40 -5.41 -7.37
C THR A 50 10.85 -4.94 -7.48
N LEU A 51 11.07 -3.65 -7.72
CA LEU A 51 12.41 -3.08 -7.85
C LEU A 51 13.21 -3.18 -6.55
N CYS A 52 12.59 -2.88 -5.39
CA CYS A 52 13.26 -3.00 -4.10
C CYS A 52 13.58 -4.45 -3.73
N SER A 53 12.82 -5.43 -4.23
CA SER A 53 13.13 -6.85 -4.01
C SER A 53 14.44 -7.25 -4.68
N LEU A 54 14.86 -6.55 -5.73
CA LEU A 54 16.15 -6.78 -6.40
C LEU A 54 17.35 -6.31 -5.57
N MET A 55 17.13 -5.49 -4.52
CA MET A 55 18.21 -5.06 -3.63
C MET A 55 18.68 -6.19 -2.71
N GLU A 56 17.78 -7.11 -2.35
CA GLU A 56 18.08 -8.31 -1.55
C GLU A 56 17.40 -9.56 -2.16
N PRO A 57 17.87 -10.08 -3.31
CA PRO A 57 17.18 -11.14 -4.05
C PRO A 57 17.07 -12.47 -3.30
N ALA A 58 17.93 -12.69 -2.29
CA ALA A 58 17.93 -13.89 -1.46
C ALA A 58 17.01 -13.77 -0.24
N SER A 59 16.42 -12.60 0.02
CA SER A 59 15.51 -12.41 1.14
C SER A 59 14.19 -13.13 0.89
N ALA A 60 13.75 -13.92 1.87
CA ALA A 60 12.42 -14.53 1.86
C ALA A 60 11.31 -13.55 2.27
N LEU A 61 11.68 -12.36 2.78
CA LEU A 61 10.75 -11.34 3.25
C LEU A 61 10.57 -10.27 2.17
N PRO A 62 9.33 -9.90 1.83
CA PRO A 62 9.09 -8.81 0.89
C PRO A 62 9.56 -7.48 1.48
N PRO A 63 10.09 -6.56 0.66
CA PRO A 63 10.50 -5.25 1.13
C PRO A 63 9.28 -4.42 1.57
N GLN A 64 9.54 -3.45 2.43
CA GLN A 64 8.62 -2.36 2.74
C GLN A 64 9.24 -1.05 2.28
N VAL A 65 8.49 -0.26 1.51
CA VAL A 65 8.98 0.99 0.93
C VAL A 65 8.21 2.15 1.56
N SER A 66 8.92 3.13 2.12
CA SER A 66 8.30 4.34 2.66
C SER A 66 8.80 5.57 1.92
N LEU A 67 7.87 6.37 1.38
CA LEU A 67 8.14 7.69 0.84
C LEU A 67 7.82 8.70 1.94
N LEU A 68 8.85 9.40 2.43
CA LEU A 68 8.71 10.42 3.47
C LEU A 68 8.76 11.81 2.85
N SER A 69 7.90 12.69 3.34
CA SER A 69 7.88 14.12 3.03
C SER A 69 7.64 14.91 4.31
N ASP A 70 7.75 16.23 4.22
CA ASP A 70 7.47 17.13 5.35
C ASP A 70 6.02 17.01 5.84
N HIS A 71 5.09 16.62 4.96
CA HIS A 71 3.66 16.59 5.22
C HIS A 71 3.12 15.21 5.62
N GLY A 72 3.95 14.18 5.60
CA GLY A 72 3.52 12.82 5.92
C GLY A 72 4.35 11.76 5.22
N LYS A 73 3.86 10.52 5.32
CA LYS A 73 4.53 9.31 4.84
C LYS A 73 3.56 8.43 4.08
N VAL A 74 3.97 7.96 2.91
CA VAL A 74 3.28 6.87 2.19
C VAL A 74 4.09 5.60 2.33
N THR A 75 3.47 4.54 2.83
CA THR A 75 4.11 3.23 3.04
C THR A 75 3.49 2.20 2.12
N PHE A 76 4.32 1.49 1.36
CA PHE A 76 3.97 0.34 0.53
C PHE A 76 4.50 -0.94 1.16
N SER A 77 3.64 -1.93 1.33
CA SER A 77 4.01 -3.26 1.83
C SER A 77 3.27 -4.35 1.05
N LYS A 78 3.85 -5.55 1.05
CA LYS A 78 3.19 -6.74 0.52
C LYS A 78 2.68 -7.59 1.70
N HIS A 79 1.42 -8.01 1.61
CA HIS A 79 0.78 -8.96 2.51
C HIS A 79 0.16 -10.08 1.66
N GLU A 80 0.76 -11.26 1.71
CA GLU A 80 0.43 -12.37 0.80
C GLU A 80 0.52 -11.92 -0.66
N ASP A 81 -0.57 -11.98 -1.43
CA ASP A 81 -0.63 -11.53 -2.83
C ASP A 81 -1.17 -10.10 -2.99
N LEU A 82 -1.39 -9.40 -1.89
CA LEU A 82 -1.89 -8.04 -1.88
C LEU A 82 -0.77 -7.04 -1.60
N ILE A 83 -0.90 -5.89 -2.25
CA ILE A 83 -0.09 -4.71 -2.00
C ILE A 83 -0.95 -3.73 -1.22
N LEU A 84 -0.43 -3.23 -0.12
CA LEU A 84 -1.05 -2.23 0.71
C LEU A 84 -0.25 -0.94 0.62
N ALA A 85 -0.91 0.14 0.24
CA ALA A 85 -0.40 1.50 0.32
C ALA A 85 -1.18 2.27 1.39
N VAL A 86 -0.46 2.89 2.33
CA VAL A 86 -1.05 3.67 3.43
C VAL A 86 -0.41 5.04 3.47
N HIS A 87 -1.22 6.10 3.45
CA HIS A 87 -0.81 7.47 3.65
C HIS A 87 -1.13 7.91 5.09
N GLN A 88 -0.09 8.29 5.81
CA GLN A 88 -0.13 8.80 7.17
C GLN A 88 0.32 10.25 7.17
N ASN A 89 -0.45 11.14 7.82
CA ASN A 89 0.05 12.45 8.18
C ASN A 89 1.07 12.32 9.32
N ASN A 90 2.03 13.25 9.37
CA ASN A 90 2.91 13.40 10.53
C ASN A 90 2.16 13.96 11.75
#